data_AF-A0A7V1RGC0-F1
#
_entry.id   AF-A0A7V1RGC0-F1
#
_cell.length_a   1.000
_cell.length_b   1.000
_cell.length_c   1.000
_cell.angle_alpha   90.00
_cell.angle_beta   90.00
_cell.angle_gamma   90.00
#
_symmetry.space_group_name_H-M   'P 1'
#
loop_
_entity.id
_entity.type
_entity.pdbx_description
1 polymer ?
#
loop_
_entity_poly.entity_id
_entity_poly.type
_entity_poly.pdbx_seq_one_letter_code
_entity_poly.pdbx_strand_id
1 'polypeptide(L)'
;MRTLRAGGPLRRAGCRPGDALSRGRKRRRGDGGPGVRGRLCRPDRGDSHHWPHGGARAGGWAVRVRRVRRRRGFTLIEMIVATVLLALGVVAALGGIASSTRATSIAGEYTTAALLAQQRFAELQMQPDEVAAGQQQGEFGDLHPGYTWSQSSEPTGIEGVYRVSLVVEWQTGQAVRSARFATCIRVQTEAPQ
;
A
#
# COMPACT_ATOMS: atom_id res chain seq x y z
N MET A 1 5.49 -41.21 -47.15
CA MET A 1 6.93 -41.45 -46.89
C MET A 1 7.32 -40.59 -45.69
N ARG A 2 7.56 -41.24 -44.53
CA ARG A 2 8.23 -40.77 -43.28
C ARG A 2 7.72 -39.48 -42.59
N THR A 3 7.49 -39.38 -41.28
CA THR A 3 7.45 -40.29 -40.11
C THR A 3 6.87 -39.49 -38.94
N LEU A 4 5.95 -40.10 -38.17
CA LEU A 4 5.60 -39.73 -36.80
C LEU A 4 6.79 -39.95 -35.84
N ARG A 5 6.96 -39.09 -34.83
CA ARG A 5 7.81 -39.31 -33.63
C ARG A 5 7.08 -38.66 -32.45
N ALA A 6 6.43 -39.42 -31.56
CA ALA A 6 6.97 -39.94 -30.29
C ALA A 6 7.76 -38.87 -29.50
N GLY A 7 7.36 -38.39 -28.32
CA GLY A 7 6.89 -39.12 -27.14
C GLY A 7 8.07 -39.25 -26.16
N GLY A 8 8.09 -38.47 -25.07
CA GLY A 8 9.10 -38.58 -24.00
C GLY A 8 9.03 -37.44 -22.96
N PRO A 9 9.44 -37.66 -21.69
CA PRO A 9 8.50 -37.51 -20.58
C PRO A 9 8.72 -36.32 -19.62
N LEU A 10 7.62 -36.04 -18.90
CA LEU A 10 7.49 -35.25 -17.68
C LEU A 10 8.56 -35.62 -16.62
N ARG A 11 9.40 -34.66 -16.24
CA ARG A 11 10.25 -34.78 -15.04
C ARG A 11 9.47 -34.30 -13.81
N ARG A 12 9.03 -35.27 -13.01
CA ARG A 12 8.64 -35.11 -11.61
C ARG A 12 9.88 -34.73 -10.79
N ALA A 13 9.85 -33.58 -10.14
CA ALA A 13 10.64 -33.30 -8.94
C ALA A 13 9.67 -33.23 -7.77
N GLY A 14 9.68 -34.26 -6.92
CA GLY A 14 9.03 -34.25 -5.63
C GLY A 14 10.08 -34.07 -4.53
N CYS A 15 9.76 -33.25 -3.53
CA CYS A 15 10.13 -33.32 -2.10
C CYS A 15 9.45 -32.10 -1.45
N ARG A 16 8.33 -32.27 -0.75
CA ARG A 16 8.12 -32.73 0.65
C ARG A 16 7.99 -31.54 1.63
N PRO A 17 7.22 -31.73 2.71
CA PRO A 17 6.52 -30.67 3.43
C PRO A 17 7.27 -30.23 4.70
N GLY A 18 6.85 -29.09 5.25
CA GLY A 18 7.06 -28.75 6.65
C GLY A 18 7.75 -27.41 6.86
N ASP A 19 7.32 -26.75 7.93
CA ASP A 19 7.97 -25.64 8.61
C ASP A 19 7.67 -24.24 8.08
N ALA A 20 7.33 -23.25 8.90
CA ALA A 20 6.88 -23.23 10.28
C ALA A 20 6.28 -21.84 10.49
N LEU A 21 5.12 -21.79 11.11
CA LEU A 21 4.46 -20.58 11.58
C LEU A 21 5.37 -19.80 12.54
N SER A 22 5.91 -18.67 12.09
CA SER A 22 6.60 -17.71 12.96
C SER A 22 5.59 -16.85 13.72
N ARG A 23 5.02 -17.39 14.81
CA ARG A 23 4.33 -16.61 15.86
C ARG A 23 5.23 -16.49 17.09
N GLY A 24 6.04 -15.43 17.12
CA GLY A 24 6.93 -15.08 18.23
C GLY A 24 6.20 -14.39 19.40
N ARG A 25 5.71 -15.22 20.33
CA ARG A 25 5.81 -15.09 21.80
C ARG A 25 5.65 -13.68 22.44
N LYS A 26 4.44 -13.42 22.96
CA LYS A 26 4.21 -12.57 24.15
C LYS A 26 4.95 -13.16 25.35
N ARG A 27 5.76 -12.36 26.05
CA ARG A 27 6.11 -12.61 27.46
C ARG A 27 5.28 -11.69 28.35
N ARG A 28 4.64 -12.31 29.34
CA ARG A 28 3.85 -11.69 30.40
C ARG A 28 4.71 -11.55 31.68
N ARG A 29 4.29 -10.57 32.48
CA ARG A 29 4.30 -10.47 33.95
C ARG A 29 5.63 -10.26 34.68
N GLY A 30 5.59 -9.23 35.53
CA GLY A 30 6.45 -9.00 36.67
C GLY A 30 5.85 -7.85 37.49
N ASP A 31 4.82 -8.17 38.28
CA ASP A 31 4.32 -7.35 39.39
C ASP A 31 5.41 -7.21 40.47
N GLY A 32 5.39 -6.09 41.21
CA GLY A 32 5.95 -6.03 42.57
C GLY A 32 6.87 -4.84 42.85
N GLY A 33 6.31 -3.74 43.37
CA GLY A 33 7.04 -2.91 44.35
C GLY A 33 6.82 -3.43 45.78
N PRO A 34 7.16 -2.69 46.84
CA PRO A 34 8.31 -1.79 47.05
C PRO A 34 9.22 -2.31 48.19
N GLY A 35 10.52 -2.01 48.14
CA GLY A 35 11.50 -2.44 49.15
C GLY A 35 12.39 -1.30 49.61
N VAL A 36 12.11 -0.81 50.81
CA VAL A 36 12.92 0.12 51.62
C VAL A 36 14.18 -0.55 52.18
N ARG A 37 15.19 0.28 52.49
CA ARG A 37 16.46 0.07 53.27
C ARG A 37 17.71 0.08 52.37
N GLY A 38 18.78 0.81 52.65
CA GLY A 38 19.14 1.50 53.89
C GLY A 38 20.22 2.57 53.69
N ARG A 39 20.21 3.51 54.64
CA ARG A 39 21.26 4.47 54.97
C ARG A 39 22.64 3.83 54.96
N LEU A 40 23.61 4.46 54.31
CA LEU A 40 24.98 4.49 54.82
C LEU A 40 25.30 5.91 55.31
N CYS A 41 25.54 5.99 56.60
CA CYS A 41 26.21 7.10 57.28
C CYS A 41 27.72 7.03 57.02
N ARG A 42 28.36 8.19 56.85
CA ARG A 42 29.77 8.43 57.21
C ARG A 42 30.00 9.94 57.34
N PRO A 43 31.00 10.37 58.13
CA PRO A 43 30.74 10.91 59.46
C PRO A 43 31.04 12.40 59.57
N ASP A 44 30.34 13.00 60.52
CA ASP A 44 30.65 14.25 61.16
C ASP A 44 32.07 14.21 61.74
N ARG A 45 32.88 15.22 61.38
CA ARG A 45 34.14 15.52 62.05
C ARG A 45 34.13 17.03 62.30
N GLY A 46 33.44 17.40 63.37
CA GLY A 46 33.62 18.70 63.98
C GLY A 46 35.03 18.81 64.53
N ASP A 47 35.73 19.87 64.16
CA ASP A 47 36.77 20.47 64.98
C ASP A 47 36.61 21.98 64.91
N SER A 48 36.19 22.51 66.04
CA SER A 48 35.99 23.93 66.29
C SER A 48 37.32 24.49 66.79
N HIS A 49 37.98 25.27 65.94
CA HIS A 49 39.04 26.16 66.38
C HIS A 49 38.77 27.57 65.86
N HIS A 50 38.49 28.44 66.82
CA HIS A 50 38.49 29.90 66.75
C HIS A 50 39.73 30.47 66.02
N TRP A 51 39.62 31.66 65.44
CA TRP A 51 40.53 32.81 65.64
C TRP A 51 39.82 34.06 65.07
N PRO A 52 39.97 35.25 65.69
CA PRO A 52 39.16 36.43 65.40
C PRO A 52 39.79 37.34 64.34
N HIS A 53 38.92 38.23 63.83
CA HIS A 53 39.15 39.52 63.17
C HIS A 53 40.50 39.76 62.47
N GLY A 54 40.46 39.74 61.14
CA GLY A 54 41.46 40.37 60.27
C GLY A 54 40.82 40.69 58.92
N GLY A 55 40.58 41.97 58.67
CA GLY A 55 39.95 42.44 57.44
C GLY A 55 40.82 42.28 56.21
N ALA A 56 40.18 41.96 55.08
CA ALA A 56 40.60 42.30 53.73
C ALA A 56 39.41 41.94 52.82
N ARG A 57 38.55 42.89 52.44
CA ARG A 57 38.70 43.67 51.20
C ARG A 57 39.37 42.87 50.09
N ALA A 58 38.59 42.10 49.35
CA ALA A 58 38.83 41.87 47.93
C ALA A 58 37.49 41.58 47.27
N GLY A 59 36.97 42.57 46.55
CA GLY A 59 35.77 42.42 45.74
C GLY A 59 36.01 41.29 44.74
N GLY A 60 35.24 40.21 44.88
CA GLY A 60 35.10 39.21 43.83
C GLY A 60 34.24 39.81 42.73
N TRP A 61 34.88 40.44 41.74
CA TRP A 61 34.19 40.88 40.54
C TRP A 61 33.70 39.62 39.83
N ALA A 62 32.46 39.24 40.07
CA ALA A 62 31.78 38.25 39.27
C ALA A 62 31.74 38.78 37.83
N VAL A 63 32.70 38.34 37.01
CA VAL A 63 32.72 38.63 35.58
C VAL A 63 31.51 37.92 34.99
N ARG A 64 30.39 38.64 34.92
CA ARG A 64 29.29 38.26 34.04
C ARG A 64 29.84 38.32 32.62
N VAL A 65 30.26 37.16 32.11
CA VAL A 65 30.48 36.97 30.68
C VAL A 65 29.12 37.20 30.03
N ARG A 66 28.86 38.43 29.61
CA ARG A 66 27.74 38.74 28.73
C ARG A 66 27.99 37.89 27.48
N ARG A 67 27.25 36.79 27.33
CA ARG A 67 27.14 36.15 26.03
C ARG A 67 26.51 37.19 25.11
N VAL A 68 27.34 37.79 24.26
CA VAL A 68 26.87 38.56 23.12
C VAL A 68 25.99 37.57 22.34
N ARG A 69 24.67 37.78 22.36
CA ARG A 69 23.79 37.14 21.38
C ARG A 69 24.29 37.63 20.03
N ARG A 70 25.15 36.84 19.39
CA ARG A 70 25.52 37.08 18.00
C ARG A 70 24.21 37.02 17.23
N ARG A 71 23.70 38.18 16.82
CA ARG A 71 22.63 38.24 15.83
C ARG A 71 23.23 37.56 14.61
N ARG A 72 22.81 36.32 14.34
CA ARG A 72 23.22 35.59 13.14
C ARG A 72 22.59 36.35 11.98
N GLY A 73 23.41 37.08 11.24
CA GLY A 73 22.98 37.62 9.96
C GLY A 73 22.72 36.47 9.01
N PHE A 74 21.70 36.60 8.16
CA PHE A 74 21.48 35.70 7.03
C PHE A 74 22.77 35.67 6.20
N THR A 75 23.30 34.47 5.99
CA THR A 75 24.45 34.33 5.10
C THR A 75 23.95 34.25 3.66
N LEU A 76 24.68 34.83 2.71
CA LEU A 76 24.33 34.73 1.28
C LEU A 76 24.25 33.26 0.83
N ILE A 77 25.12 32.41 1.39
CA ILE A 77 25.11 30.97 1.13
C ILE A 77 23.82 30.28 1.61
N GLU A 78 23.19 30.76 2.68
CA GLU A 78 21.93 30.19 3.18
C GLU A 78 20.78 30.42 2.20
N MET A 79 20.70 31.59 1.57
CA MET A 79 19.70 31.85 0.53
C MET A 79 19.96 31.03 -0.74
N ILE A 80 21.24 30.84 -1.12
CA ILE A 80 21.58 29.97 -2.25
C ILE A 80 21.17 28.52 -1.95
N VAL A 81 21.54 28.00 -0.78
CA VAL A 81 21.19 26.63 -0.38
C VAL A 81 19.67 26.47 -0.27
N ALA A 82 18.97 27.43 0.33
CA ALA A 82 17.52 27.40 0.46
C ALA A 82 16.81 27.38 -0.90
N THR A 83 17.24 28.23 -1.84
CA THR A 83 16.67 28.27 -3.20
C THR A 83 16.98 27.01 -4.00
N VAL A 84 18.18 26.43 -3.85
CA VAL A 84 18.53 25.13 -4.44
C VAL A 84 17.62 24.01 -3.90
N LEU A 85 17.46 23.92 -2.58
CA LEU A 85 16.58 22.91 -1.97
C LEU A 85 15.11 23.12 -2.36
N LEU A 86 14.66 24.37 -2.43
CA LEU A 86 13.32 24.71 -2.91
C LEU A 86 13.11 24.26 -4.35
N ALA A 87 14.06 24.53 -5.24
CA ALA A 87 13.98 24.12 -6.64
C ALA A 87 13.89 22.58 -6.77
N LEU A 88 14.71 21.85 -6.01
CA LEU A 88 14.65 20.38 -5.97
C LEU A 88 13.29 19.88 -5.45
N GLY A 89 12.76 20.51 -4.40
CA GLY A 89 11.45 20.20 -3.85
C GLY A 89 10.32 20.41 -4.86
N VAL A 90 10.35 21.52 -5.61
CA VAL A 90 9.36 21.82 -6.65
C VAL A 90 9.42 20.79 -7.79
N VAL A 91 10.63 20.42 -8.25
CA VAL A 91 10.78 19.38 -9.29
C VAL A 91 10.21 18.04 -8.82
N ALA A 92 10.51 17.64 -7.58
CA ALA A 92 9.96 16.42 -7.00
C ALA A 92 8.42 16.49 -6.89
N ALA A 93 7.87 17.62 -6.45
CA ALA A 93 6.42 17.83 -6.34
C ALA A 93 5.72 17.75 -7.70
N LEU A 94 6.27 18.39 -8.74
CA LEU A 94 5.74 18.32 -10.10
C LEU A 94 5.75 16.89 -10.65
N GLY A 95 6.83 16.13 -10.39
CA GLY A 95 6.88 14.71 -10.71
C GLY A 95 5.77 13.90 -10.03
N GLY A 96 5.53 14.18 -8.73
CA GLY A 96 4.43 13.61 -7.97
C GLY A 96 3.06 13.92 -8.57
N ILE A 97 2.79 15.19 -8.89
CA ILE A 97 1.53 15.62 -9.52
C ILE A 97 1.33 14.92 -10.87
N ALA A 98 2.35 14.90 -11.72
CA ALA A 98 2.27 14.23 -13.02
C ALA A 98 1.99 12.72 -12.90
N SER A 99 2.56 12.07 -11.88
CA SER A 99 2.26 10.65 -11.58
C SER A 99 0.83 10.45 -11.09
N SER A 100 0.32 11.35 -10.25
CA SER A 100 -1.06 11.31 -9.75
C SER A 100 -2.06 11.50 -10.90
N THR A 101 -1.85 12.46 -11.79
CA THR A 101 -2.72 12.68 -12.95
C THR A 101 -2.78 11.43 -13.85
N ARG A 102 -1.64 10.78 -14.08
CA ARG A 102 -1.60 9.51 -14.81
C ARG A 102 -2.39 8.42 -14.07
N ALA A 103 -2.20 8.27 -12.76
CA ALA A 103 -2.95 7.30 -11.97
C ALA A 103 -4.47 7.54 -12.04
N THR A 104 -4.91 8.80 -11.97
CA THR A 104 -6.34 9.15 -12.10
C THR A 104 -6.88 8.80 -13.49
N SER A 105 -6.14 9.08 -14.56
CA SER A 105 -6.54 8.68 -15.92
C SER A 105 -6.74 7.17 -16.03
N ILE A 106 -5.77 6.39 -15.51
CA ILE A 106 -5.84 4.93 -15.49
C ILE A 106 -7.06 4.45 -14.70
N ALA A 107 -7.31 5.03 -13.52
CA ALA A 107 -8.48 4.67 -12.70
C ALA A 107 -9.81 4.98 -13.42
N GLY A 108 -9.86 6.08 -14.19
CA GLY A 108 -11.00 6.42 -15.04
C GLY A 108 -11.30 5.34 -16.08
N GLU A 109 -10.27 4.86 -16.78
CA GLU A 109 -10.41 3.76 -17.76
C GLU A 109 -11.00 2.49 -17.12
N TYR A 110 -10.52 2.09 -15.94
CA TYR A 110 -11.07 0.94 -15.21
C TYR A 110 -12.52 1.16 -14.77
N THR A 111 -12.88 2.39 -14.43
CA THR A 111 -14.27 2.74 -14.08
C THR A 111 -15.16 2.64 -15.30
N THR A 112 -14.72 3.12 -16.47
CA THR A 112 -15.44 2.94 -17.74
C THR A 112 -15.61 1.45 -18.06
N ALA A 113 -14.54 0.65 -17.97
CA ALA A 113 -14.62 -0.80 -18.19
C ALA A 113 -15.61 -1.48 -17.23
N ALA A 114 -15.67 -1.05 -15.97
CA ALA A 114 -16.63 -1.58 -14.99
C ALA A 114 -18.07 -1.19 -15.31
N LEU A 115 -18.33 0.04 -15.77
CA LEU A 115 -19.67 0.47 -16.20
C LEU A 115 -20.14 -0.31 -17.43
N LEU A 116 -19.27 -0.51 -18.41
CA LEU A 116 -19.55 -1.32 -19.59
C LEU A 116 -19.83 -2.78 -19.24
N ALA A 117 -19.08 -3.33 -18.29
CA ALA A 117 -19.34 -4.67 -17.77
C ALA A 117 -20.70 -4.77 -17.06
N GLN A 118 -21.05 -3.77 -16.25
CA GLN A 118 -22.36 -3.70 -15.58
C GLN A 118 -23.50 -3.61 -16.60
N GLN A 119 -23.33 -2.83 -17.66
CA GLN A 119 -24.30 -2.77 -18.75
C GLN A 119 -24.52 -4.14 -19.39
N ARG A 120 -23.44 -4.86 -19.75
CA ARG A 120 -23.57 -6.23 -20.30
C ARG A 120 -24.25 -7.18 -19.33
N PHE A 121 -23.89 -7.15 -18.05
CA PHE A 121 -24.56 -7.99 -17.06
C PHE A 121 -26.03 -7.61 -16.86
N ALA A 122 -26.41 -6.34 -17.03
CA ALA A 122 -27.81 -5.93 -16.99
C ALA A 122 -28.58 -6.46 -18.20
N GLU A 123 -28.00 -6.40 -19.41
CA GLU A 123 -28.58 -6.98 -20.62
C GLU A 123 -28.85 -8.49 -20.45
N LEU A 124 -27.86 -9.24 -19.94
CA LEU A 124 -28.01 -10.68 -19.66
C LEU A 124 -29.04 -10.98 -18.57
N GLN A 125 -29.25 -10.08 -17.61
CA GLN A 125 -30.27 -10.23 -16.57
C GLN A 125 -31.68 -9.96 -17.08
N MET A 126 -31.84 -9.16 -18.15
CA MET A 126 -33.14 -8.95 -18.77
C MET A 126 -33.58 -10.17 -19.58
N GLN A 127 -32.63 -10.94 -20.11
CA GLN A 127 -32.88 -12.14 -20.92
C GLN A 127 -32.08 -13.34 -20.38
N PRO A 128 -32.40 -13.82 -19.16
CA PRO A 128 -31.63 -14.90 -18.53
C PRO A 128 -31.70 -16.21 -19.32
N ASP A 129 -32.76 -16.43 -20.08
CA ASP A 129 -32.95 -17.65 -20.88
C ASP A 129 -31.99 -17.72 -22.09
N GLU A 130 -31.40 -16.60 -22.51
CA GLU A 130 -30.35 -16.57 -23.53
C GLU A 130 -28.97 -16.97 -22.97
N VAL A 131 -28.83 -17.09 -21.65
CA VAL A 131 -27.58 -17.49 -20.99
C VAL A 131 -27.39 -19.01 -21.13
N ALA A 132 -26.91 -19.43 -22.30
CA ALA A 132 -26.45 -20.79 -22.56
C ALA A 132 -24.94 -20.93 -22.29
N ALA A 133 -24.46 -22.14 -22.02
CA ALA A 133 -23.04 -22.41 -21.90
C ALA A 133 -22.31 -22.09 -23.21
N GLY A 134 -21.19 -21.38 -23.14
CA GLY A 134 -20.44 -21.02 -24.33
C GLY A 134 -19.53 -19.81 -24.16
N GLN A 135 -19.02 -19.33 -25.28
CA GLN A 135 -18.23 -18.12 -25.37
C GLN A 135 -18.88 -17.15 -26.35
N GLN A 136 -18.91 -15.88 -25.98
CA GLN A 136 -19.37 -14.80 -26.84
C GLN A 136 -18.34 -13.68 -26.81
N GLN A 137 -18.28 -12.89 -27.87
CA GLN A 137 -17.36 -11.75 -27.96
C GLN A 137 -17.99 -10.66 -28.82
N GLY A 138 -17.58 -9.43 -28.58
CA GLY A 138 -18.03 -8.29 -29.36
C GLY A 138 -17.37 -6.98 -28.94
N GLU A 139 -17.92 -5.90 -29.47
CA GLU A 139 -17.45 -4.53 -29.19
C GLU A 139 -18.55 -3.72 -28.49
N PHE A 140 -18.19 -2.59 -27.92
CA PHE A 140 -19.11 -1.68 -27.22
C PHE A 140 -19.72 -0.58 -28.10
N GLY A 141 -19.71 -0.78 -29.42
CA GLY A 141 -20.29 0.16 -30.40
C GLY A 141 -19.55 1.50 -30.49
N ASP A 142 -20.12 2.43 -31.26
CA ASP A 142 -19.46 3.70 -31.62
C ASP A 142 -19.26 4.66 -30.44
N LEU A 143 -20.02 4.51 -29.35
CA LEU A 143 -19.91 5.33 -28.14
C LEU A 143 -18.65 5.01 -27.33
N HIS A 144 -18.11 3.79 -27.47
CA HIS A 144 -16.93 3.32 -26.76
C HIS A 144 -15.96 2.62 -27.71
N PRO A 145 -15.38 3.35 -28.69
CA PRO A 145 -14.47 2.77 -29.66
C PRO A 145 -13.22 2.27 -28.95
N GLY A 146 -12.76 1.08 -29.36
CA GLY A 146 -11.57 0.45 -28.78
C GLY A 146 -11.79 -0.31 -27.47
N TYR A 147 -13.04 -0.38 -26.97
CA TYR A 147 -13.42 -1.32 -25.91
C TYR A 147 -14.06 -2.56 -26.54
N THR A 148 -13.48 -3.71 -26.24
CA THR A 148 -14.01 -5.03 -26.65
C THR A 148 -14.32 -5.85 -25.42
N TRP A 149 -15.17 -6.87 -25.58
CA TRP A 149 -15.48 -7.80 -24.52
C TRP A 149 -15.47 -9.23 -25.01
N SER A 150 -15.13 -10.13 -24.10
CA SER A 150 -15.31 -11.57 -24.24
C SER A 150 -16.01 -12.11 -23.00
N GLN A 151 -17.03 -12.92 -23.24
CA GLN A 151 -17.87 -13.54 -22.23
C GLN A 151 -17.70 -15.05 -22.30
N SER A 152 -17.65 -15.70 -21.15
CA SER A 152 -17.73 -17.14 -21.03
C SER A 152 -18.73 -17.51 -19.96
N SER A 153 -19.70 -18.35 -20.33
CA SER A 153 -20.75 -18.86 -19.47
C SER A 153 -20.51 -20.35 -19.21
N GLU A 154 -20.44 -20.70 -17.93
CA GLU A 154 -20.22 -22.08 -17.48
C GLU A 154 -21.32 -22.46 -16.48
N PRO A 155 -21.91 -23.66 -16.59
CA PRO A 155 -22.85 -24.13 -15.59
C PRO A 155 -22.14 -24.26 -14.24
N THR A 156 -22.83 -23.89 -13.17
CA THR A 156 -22.34 -24.12 -11.81
C THR A 156 -22.79 -25.48 -11.29
N GLY A 157 -22.31 -25.88 -10.11
CA GLY A 157 -22.80 -27.09 -9.43
C GLY A 157 -24.26 -26.97 -8.92
N ILE A 158 -24.95 -25.86 -9.20
CA ILE A 158 -26.34 -25.61 -8.82
C ILE A 158 -27.17 -25.58 -10.10
N GLU A 159 -28.26 -26.35 -10.10
CA GLU A 159 -29.18 -26.45 -11.24
C GLU A 159 -29.80 -25.08 -11.58
N GLY A 160 -29.81 -24.77 -12.88
CA GLY A 160 -30.33 -23.49 -13.37
C GLY A 160 -29.47 -22.28 -13.00
N VAL A 161 -28.23 -22.44 -12.53
CA VAL A 161 -27.33 -21.31 -12.23
C VAL A 161 -26.06 -21.40 -13.07
N TYR A 162 -25.77 -20.32 -13.80
CA TYR A 162 -24.59 -20.18 -14.65
C TYR A 162 -23.66 -19.10 -14.09
N ARG A 163 -22.37 -19.37 -14.08
CA ARG A 163 -21.33 -18.37 -13.83
C ARG A 163 -20.97 -17.76 -15.17
N VAL A 164 -21.16 -16.45 -15.28
CA VAL A 164 -20.77 -15.66 -16.44
C VAL A 164 -19.52 -14.87 -16.09
N SER A 165 -18.42 -15.15 -16.78
CA SER A 165 -17.17 -14.39 -16.69
C SER A 165 -17.09 -13.45 -17.89
N LEU A 166 -16.83 -12.18 -17.65
CA LEU A 166 -16.69 -11.14 -18.67
C LEU A 166 -15.30 -10.51 -18.57
N VAL A 167 -14.57 -10.48 -19.67
CA VAL A 167 -13.31 -9.76 -19.81
C VAL A 167 -13.55 -8.58 -20.73
N VAL A 168 -13.32 -7.38 -20.22
CA VAL A 168 -13.34 -6.14 -21.00
C VAL A 168 -11.91 -5.76 -21.31
N GLU A 169 -11.59 -5.55 -22.59
CA GLU A 169 -10.26 -5.18 -23.06
C GLU A 169 -10.29 -3.82 -23.76
N TRP A 170 -9.24 -3.03 -23.57
CA TRP A 170 -9.10 -1.73 -24.21
C TRP A 170 -7.64 -1.36 -24.43
N GLN A 171 -7.41 -0.38 -25.30
CA GLN A 171 -6.08 0.14 -25.60
C GLN A 171 -5.77 1.38 -24.76
N THR A 172 -4.61 1.41 -24.12
CA THR A 172 -4.05 2.60 -23.46
C THR A 172 -2.71 2.95 -24.11
N GLY A 173 -2.73 3.87 -25.07
CA GLY A 173 -1.55 4.24 -25.85
C GLY A 173 -1.10 3.10 -26.77
N GLN A 174 -0.05 2.37 -26.37
CA GLN A 174 0.48 1.21 -27.11
C GLN A 174 0.25 -0.12 -26.35
N ALA A 175 -0.29 -0.07 -25.14
CA ALA A 175 -0.49 -1.24 -24.30
C ALA A 175 -1.97 -1.65 -24.29
N VAL A 176 -2.23 -2.94 -24.42
CA VAL A 176 -3.56 -3.51 -24.20
C VAL A 176 -3.75 -3.74 -22.71
N ARG A 177 -4.89 -3.32 -22.18
CA ARG A 177 -5.33 -3.58 -20.80
C ARG A 177 -6.60 -4.40 -20.80
N SER A 178 -6.81 -5.10 -19.70
CA SER A 178 -8.03 -5.86 -19.48
C SER A 178 -8.49 -5.81 -18.03
N ALA A 179 -9.80 -5.90 -17.85
CA ALA A 179 -10.47 -6.05 -16.57
C ALA A 179 -11.41 -7.26 -16.63
N ARG A 180 -11.43 -8.05 -15.56
CA ARG A 180 -12.27 -9.26 -15.47
C ARG A 180 -13.35 -9.07 -14.43
N PHE A 181 -14.56 -9.43 -14.80
CA PHE A 181 -15.74 -9.39 -13.96
C PHE A 181 -16.43 -10.75 -14.02
N ALA A 182 -17.16 -11.10 -12.96
CA ALA A 182 -17.94 -12.31 -12.95
C ALA A 182 -19.26 -12.08 -12.21
N THR A 183 -20.32 -12.67 -12.72
CA THR A 183 -21.63 -12.70 -12.09
C THR A 183 -22.21 -14.11 -12.15
N CYS A 184 -23.19 -14.40 -11.30
CA CYS A 184 -23.96 -15.64 -11.38
C CYS A 184 -25.40 -15.27 -11.76
N ILE A 185 -25.92 -15.90 -12.81
CA ILE A 185 -27.29 -15.68 -13.30
C ILE A 185 -28.05 -16.99 -13.11
N ARG A 186 -29.27 -16.88 -12.58
CA ARG A 186 -30.20 -18.00 -12.52
C ARG A 186 -31.08 -17.95 -13.76
N VAL A 187 -31.09 -19.04 -14.51
CA VAL A 187 -31.96 -19.27 -15.66
C VAL A 187 -33.17 -20.05 -15.16
N GLN A 188 -34.38 -19.60 -15.50
CA GLN A 188 -35.59 -20.32 -15.12
C GLN A 188 -35.81 -21.43 -16.14
N THR A 189 -35.41 -22.65 -15.80
CA THR A 189 -35.82 -23.82 -16.57
C THR A 189 -37.31 -24.04 -16.31
N GLU A 190 -38.19 -23.52 -17.17
CA GLU A 190 -39.62 -23.81 -17.09
C GLU A 190 -39.81 -25.32 -17.29
N ALA A 191 -40.39 -25.99 -16.29
CA ALA A 191 -40.59 -27.43 -16.32
C ALA A 191 -41.60 -27.79 -17.43
N PRO A 192 -41.34 -28.80 -18.28
CA PRO A 192 -42.35 -29.26 -19.22
C PRO A 192 -43.55 -29.82 -18.45
N GLN A 193 -44.75 -29.32 -18.76
CA GLN A 193 -46.03 -29.85 -18.24
C GLN A 193 -46.39 -31.19 -18.88
#